data_AF-A0A0C9UC89-F1
#
_entry.id   AF-A0A0C9UC89-F1
#
_cell.length_a   1.000
_cell.length_b   1.000
_cell.length_c   1.000
_cell.angle_alpha   90.00
_cell.angle_beta   90.00
_cell.angle_gamma   90.00
#
_symmetry.space_group_name_H-M   'P 1'
#
loop_
_entity.id
_entity.type
_entity.pdbx_description
1 polymer ?
#
loop_
_entity_poly.entity_id
_entity_poly.type
_entity_poly.pdbx_seq_one_letter_code
_entity_poly.pdbx_strand_id
1 'polypeptide(L)' 'HQTCHINFTTYDMQHSQDTINPYNGHCDIMLHAQDNPSNPGYHPFWYARVIGIYHCLA' A
#
# COMPACT_ATOMS: atom_id res chain seq x y z
N HIS A 1 -17.17 8.62 -3.08
CA HIS A 1 -15.81 8.87 -2.59
C HIS A 1 -15.11 7.52 -2.48
N GLN A 2 -14.07 7.25 -3.26
CA GLN A 2 -13.31 5.99 -3.21
C GLN A 2 -11.90 6.31 -2.69
N THR A 3 -11.83 6.76 -1.44
CA THR A 3 -10.55 7.04 -0.77
C THR A 3 -10.40 6.02 0.36
N CYS A 4 -9.24 5.37 0.45
CA CYS A 4 -8.95 4.41 1.51
C CYS A 4 -8.03 5.09 2.53
N HIS A 5 -8.41 5.02 3.80
CA HIS A 5 -7.58 5.46 4.92
C HIS A 5 -7.09 4.22 5.67
N ILE A 6 -5.77 4.07 5.77
CA ILE A 6 -5.12 2.98 6.49
C ILE A 6 -4.45 3.59 7.71
N ASN A 7 -4.91 3.20 8.89
CA ASN A 7 -4.32 3.62 10.15
C ASN A 7 -3.26 2.60 10.56
N PHE A 8 -2.07 3.07 10.90
CA PHE A 8 -0.98 2.23 11.39
C PHE A 8 -0.31 2.88 12.60
N THR A 9 0.17 2.03 13.49
CA THR A 9 0.92 2.48 14.67
C THR A 9 2.40 2.29 14.37
N THR A 10 3.17 3.37 14.35
CA THR A 10 4.62 3.28 14.35
C THR A 10 5.11 2.90 15.75
N TYR A 11 6.30 2.27 15.82
CA TYR A 11 6.88 1.74 17.07
C TYR A 11 6.94 2.77 18.22
N ASP A 12 6.99 4.07 17.90
CA ASP A 12 7.00 5.17 18.87
C ASP A 12 5.62 5.49 19.48
N MET A 13 4.63 4.59 19.34
CA MET A 13 3.22 4.83 19.70
C MET A 13 2.63 6.07 19.00
N GLN A 14 3.17 6.44 17.84
CA GLN A 14 2.59 7.49 17.01
C GLN A 14 1.53 6.86 16.11
N HIS A 15 0.31 7.37 16.20
CA HIS A 15 -0.76 6.98 15.28
C HIS A 15 -0.56 7.76 13.98
N SER A 16 -0.27 7.04 12.89
CA SER A 16 -0.12 7.61 11.57
C SER A 16 -1.19 7.05 10.64
N GLN A 17 -1.57 7.83 9.63
CA GLN A 17 -2.58 7.45 8.66
C GLN A 17 -2.03 7.64 7.25
N ASP A 18 -2.20 6.63 6.41
CA ASP A 18 -1.96 6.72 4.98
C ASP A 18 -3.28 6.87 4.25
N THR A 19 -3.30 7.74 3.25
CA THR A 19 -4.48 8.01 2.43
C THR A 19 -4.19 7.65 0.99
N ILE A 20 -4.93 6.66 0.47
CA ILE A 20 -4.82 6.22 -0.92
C ILE A 20 -6.00 6.78 -1.70
N ASN A 21 -5.70 7.57 -2.72
CA ASN A 21 -6.70 8.11 -3.64
C ASN A 21 -6.41 7.65 -5.08
N PRO A 22 -7.18 6.70 -5.63
CA PRO A 22 -7.00 6.16 -6.98
C PRO A 22 -7.21 7.19 -8.10
N TYR A 23 -7.91 8.30 -7.81
CA TYR A 23 -8.22 9.33 -8.80
C TYR A 23 -7.15 10.42 -8.92
N ASN A 24 -6.30 10.56 -7.91
CA ASN A 24 -5.19 11.50 -7.93
C ASN A 24 -3.91 10.72 -8.21
N GLY A 25 -2.86 11.37 -8.72
CA GLY A 25 -1.57 10.73 -9.05
C GLY A 25 -0.81 10.11 -7.85
N HIS A 26 -1.44 10.01 -6.68
CA HIS A 26 -0.93 9.39 -5.46
C HIS A 26 -1.65 8.05 -5.21
N CYS A 27 -1.66 7.20 -6.23
CA CYS A 27 -2.27 5.87 -6.20
C CYS A 27 -1.24 4.74 -6.33
N ASP A 28 0.05 5.08 -6.37
CA ASP A 28 1.14 4.12 -6.38
C ASP A 28 1.43 3.65 -4.94
N ILE A 29 1.49 2.33 -4.75
CA ILE A 29 1.73 1.67 -3.47
C ILE A 29 2.91 0.72 -3.58
N MET A 30 3.54 0.49 -2.43
CA MET A 30 4.67 -0.41 -2.28
C MET A 30 4.27 -1.55 -1.35
N LEU A 31 4.51 -2.79 -1.78
CA LEU A 31 4.20 -3.99 -1.01
C LEU A 31 5.48 -4.76 -0.77
N HIS A 32 5.55 -5.49 0.35
CA HIS A 32 6.66 -6.41 0.56
C HIS A 32 6.62 -7.51 -0.50
N ALA A 33 7.70 -7.66 -1.27
CA ALA A 33 7.81 -8.72 -2.27
C ALA A 33 7.93 -10.07 -1.57
N GLN A 34 7.29 -11.10 -2.14
CA GLN A 34 7.45 -12.48 -1.69
C GLN A 34 8.48 -13.25 -2.53
N ASP A 35 9.35 -12.53 -3.23
CA ASP A 35 10.36 -13.11 -4.12
C ASP A 35 11.50 -13.77 -3.33
N ASN A 36 12.21 -14.71 -3.97
CA ASN A 36 13.35 -15.38 -3.34
C ASN A 36 14.55 -14.41 -3.26
N PRO A 37 15.07 -14.11 -2.05
CA PRO A 37 16.21 -13.20 -1.86
C PRO A 37 17.51 -13.66 -2.53
N SER A 38 17.63 -14.93 -2.91
CA SER A 38 18.79 -15.47 -3.62
C SER A 38 18.77 -15.20 -5.13
N ASN A 39 17.70 -14.63 -5.69
CA ASN A 39 17.61 -14.35 -7.12
C ASN A 39 18.42 -13.08 -7.46
N PRO A 40 19.27 -13.06 -8.50
CA PRO A 40 20.09 -11.90 -8.86
C PRO A 40 19.32 -10.63 -9.27
N GLY A 41 17.99 -10.71 -9.46
CA GLY A 41 17.10 -9.57 -9.67
C GLY A 41 16.13 -9.30 -8.51
N TYR A 42 16.44 -9.80 -7.31
CA TYR A 42 15.56 -9.66 -6.16
C TYR A 42 15.42 -8.19 -5.73
N HIS A 43 14.17 -7.74 -5.67
CA HIS A 43 13.80 -6.50 -5.00
C HIS A 43 12.90 -6.84 -3.80
N PRO A 44 13.16 -6.27 -2.61
CA PRO A 44 12.37 -6.56 -1.42
C PRO A 44 10.93 -6.02 -1.49
N PHE A 45 10.59 -5.26 -2.53
CA PHE A 45 9.29 -4.64 -2.67
C PHE A 45 8.73 -4.74 -4.09
N TRP A 46 7.42 -4.91 -4.17
CA TRP A 46 6.63 -4.74 -5.38
C TRP A 46 6.02 -3.35 -5.43
N TYR A 47 5.89 -2.82 -6.65
CA TYR A 47 5.25 -1.55 -6.92
C TYR A 47 3.96 -1.81 -7.69
N ALA A 48 2.86 -1.28 -7.19
CA ALA A 48 1.55 -1.45 -7.80
C ALA A 48 0.81 -0.11 -7.84
N ARG A 49 -0.12 0.02 -8.80
CA ARG A 49 -1.01 1.18 -8.90
C ARG A 49 -2.43 0.77 -8.54
N VAL A 50 -3.05 1.49 -7.60
CA VAL A 50 -4.43 1.26 -7.19
C VAL A 50 -5.38 1.80 -8.25
N ILE A 51 -6.15 0.91 -8.88
CA ILE A 51 -7.08 1.24 -9.99
C ILE A 51 -8.47 1.59 -9.45
N GLY A 52 -8.86 1.05 -8.30
CA GLY A 52 -10.15 1.31 -7.68
C GLY A 52 -10.24 0.73 -6.28
N ILE A 53 -11.15 1.29 -5.47
CA ILE A 53 -11.43 0.82 -4.11
C ILE A 53 -12.89 0.38 -4.06
N TYR A 54 -13.13 -0.86 -3.64
CA TYR A 54 -14.45 -1.47 -3.53
C TYR A 54 -14.77 -1.75 -2.06
N HIS A 55 -15.97 -1.40 -1.62
CA HIS A 55 -16.44 -1.69 -0.27
C HIS A 55 -17.19 -3.03 -0.29
N CYS A 56 -16.67 -4.04 0.40
CA CYS A 56 -17.41 -5.26 0.66
C CYS A 56 -18.34 -4.98 1.85
N LEU A 57 -19.64 -4.95 1.60
CA LEU A 57 -20.64 -5.00 2.66
C LEU A 57 -20.64 -6.42 3.23
N ALA A 58 -20.38 -6.54 4.54
CA ALA A 58 -20.56 -7.76 5.31
C ALA A 58 -21.96 -7.77 5.94
#